data_AF-A0AA38VLW7-F1
#
_entry.id   AF-A0AA38VLW7-F1
#
_cell.length_a   1.000
_cell.length_b   1.000
_cell.length_c   1.000
_cell.angle_alpha   90.00
_cell.angle_beta   90.00
_cell.angle_gamma   90.00
#
_symmetry.space_group_name_H-M   'P 1'
#
loop_
_entity.id
_entity.type
_entity.pdbx_description
1 polymer ?
#
loop_
_entity_poly.entity_id
_entity_poly.type
_entity_poly.pdbx_seq_one_letter_code
_entity_poly.pdbx_strand_id
1 'polypeptide(L)'
;MDRHPHNLLRPFPSVLDNNNHSPPVVTTTNHPIPKTHLLLTLSQYNVLRATLTNLSLLSLLPSLPPSCRAALSLVALLPTPSCPPPTFAPTPLQLSVPHDYWIDALPVPEMRDNLIRLQGEYDADELCADLCGGLYDGFDEVELRGILVWGEPWRGDGWEVTEGFARKWGVLLRGCGGLMEATNRYRAARGEGRLVVVEV
;
A
#
# COMPACT_ATOMS: atom_id res chain seq x y z
N MET A 1 -40.08 29.93 15.55
CA MET A 1 -39.46 30.59 14.39
C MET A 1 -38.38 31.48 14.98
N ASP A 2 -37.25 30.88 15.33
CA ASP A 2 -36.21 31.56 16.12
C ASP A 2 -34.91 31.50 15.34
N ARG A 3 -34.55 32.65 14.76
CA ARG A 3 -33.26 32.89 14.12
C ARG A 3 -32.30 33.41 15.19
N HIS A 4 -31.23 32.66 15.44
CA HIS A 4 -30.05 33.20 16.12
C HIS A 4 -29.32 34.18 15.18
N PRO A 5 -28.95 35.40 15.65
CA PRO A 5 -28.12 36.31 14.87
C PRO A 5 -26.62 36.11 15.16
N HIS A 6 -25.85 36.36 14.10
CA HIS A 6 -24.41 36.45 13.95
C HIS A 6 -23.65 37.10 15.12
N ASN A 7 -22.63 36.39 15.64
CA ASN A 7 -21.60 37.01 16.47
C ASN A 7 -20.46 37.51 15.59
N LEU A 8 -20.34 38.83 15.55
CA LEU A 8 -19.27 39.62 14.97
C LEU A 8 -17.96 39.43 15.75
N LEU A 9 -16.86 39.35 15.01
CA LEU A 9 -15.49 39.38 15.54
C LEU A 9 -15.28 40.60 16.46
N ARG A 10 -14.64 40.40 17.61
CA ARG A 10 -14.07 41.50 18.40
C ARG A 10 -12.66 41.87 17.87
N PRO A 11 -12.25 43.15 17.93
CA PRO A 11 -11.00 43.61 17.36
C PRO A 11 -9.80 43.29 18.26
N PHE A 12 -8.65 43.01 17.64
CA PHE A 12 -7.35 42.88 18.28
C PHE A 12 -6.91 44.23 18.91
N PRO A 13 -6.31 44.23 20.10
CA PRO A 13 -5.63 45.41 20.60
C PRO A 13 -4.26 45.55 19.91
N SER A 14 -4.05 46.72 19.30
CA SER A 14 -2.76 47.18 18.81
C SER A 14 -1.82 47.48 20.00
N VAL A 15 -0.69 46.79 20.06
CA VAL A 15 0.47 47.20 20.87
C VAL A 15 1.69 47.22 19.95
N LEU A 16 2.07 48.42 19.54
CA LEU A 16 3.45 48.74 19.19
C LEU A 16 4.21 48.84 20.52
N ASP A 17 5.26 48.04 20.70
CA ASP A 17 6.50 48.52 21.33
C ASP A 17 7.70 47.59 21.09
N ASN A 18 8.69 48.18 20.44
CA ASN A 18 10.15 48.02 20.46
C ASN A 18 10.83 46.71 20.93
N ASN A 19 11.56 46.13 19.95
CA ASN A 19 12.98 45.71 20.01
C ASN A 19 13.55 45.18 21.33
N ASN A 20 13.76 43.86 21.42
CA ASN A 20 15.08 43.23 21.63
C ASN A 20 14.97 41.71 21.88
N HIS A 21 14.66 40.90 20.86
CA HIS A 21 14.80 39.45 20.96
C HIS A 21 15.46 38.91 19.69
N SER A 22 16.63 38.30 19.86
CA SER A 22 17.34 37.53 18.84
C SER A 22 16.38 36.55 18.16
N PRO A 23 16.54 36.26 16.85
CA PRO A 23 15.68 35.30 16.16
C PRO A 23 15.71 33.96 16.92
N PRO A 24 14.58 33.24 17.03
CA PRO A 24 14.59 31.92 17.64
C PRO A 24 15.59 31.07 16.85
N VAL A 25 16.62 30.58 17.54
CA VAL A 25 17.52 29.58 17.00
C VAL A 25 16.65 28.36 16.72
N VAL A 26 16.28 28.17 15.45
CA VAL A 26 15.73 26.91 14.97
C VAL A 26 16.87 25.92 15.13
N THR A 27 16.88 25.24 16.27
CA THR A 27 17.68 24.06 16.50
C THR A 27 17.09 23.02 15.57
N THR A 28 17.64 22.92 14.36
CA THR A 28 17.46 21.77 13.49
C THR A 28 18.01 20.59 14.27
N THR A 29 17.14 19.94 15.03
CA THR A 29 17.48 18.68 15.65
C THR A 29 17.58 17.67 14.51
N ASN A 30 18.79 17.56 13.94
CA ASN A 30 19.17 16.52 13.02
C ASN A 30 19.15 15.21 13.80
N HIS A 31 17.96 14.69 14.06
CA HIS A 31 17.78 13.29 14.44
C HIS A 31 17.86 12.49 13.14
N PRO A 32 18.95 11.77 12.86
CA PRO A 32 18.99 10.89 11.71
C PRO A 32 17.87 9.87 11.84
N ILE A 33 17.02 9.78 10.82
CA ILE A 33 15.94 8.79 10.75
C ILE A 33 16.58 7.40 10.95
N PRO A 34 16.09 6.57 11.89
CA PRO A 34 16.67 5.25 12.11
C PRO A 34 16.59 4.41 10.83
N LYS A 35 17.64 3.63 10.54
CA LYS A 35 17.76 2.83 9.30
C LYS A 35 16.55 1.93 9.05
N THR A 36 15.91 1.46 10.11
CA THR A 36 14.69 0.64 10.07
C THR A 36 13.52 1.38 9.41
N HIS A 37 13.31 2.65 9.75
CA HIS A 37 12.27 3.46 9.10
C HIS A 37 12.56 3.69 7.61
N LEU A 38 13.82 3.85 7.22
CA LEU A 38 14.17 4.00 5.80
C LEU A 38 13.90 2.73 4.99
N LEU A 39 14.28 1.56 5.52
CA LEU A 39 14.01 0.27 4.89
C LEU A 39 12.50 0.02 4.78
N LEU A 40 11.77 0.46 5.78
CA LEU A 40 10.33 0.35 5.77
C LEU A 40 9.70 1.24 4.68
N THR A 41 10.02 2.52 4.66
CA THR A 41 9.53 3.45 3.63
C THR A 41 9.89 2.96 2.23
N LEU A 42 11.09 2.39 2.05
CA LEU A 42 11.50 1.80 0.77
C LEU A 42 10.64 0.61 0.37
N SER A 43 10.27 -0.25 1.33
CA SER A 43 9.41 -1.40 1.08
C SER A 43 8.00 -0.96 0.64
N GLN A 44 7.42 0.01 1.35
CA GLN A 44 6.12 0.59 0.98
C GLN A 44 6.18 1.26 -0.40
N TYR A 45 7.26 2.01 -0.68
CA TYR A 45 7.50 2.60 -1.99
C TYR A 45 7.57 1.55 -3.09
N ASN A 46 8.27 0.43 -2.85
CA ASN A 46 8.40 -0.66 -3.81
C ASN A 46 7.05 -1.34 -4.10
N VAL A 47 6.20 -1.52 -3.10
CA VAL A 47 4.84 -2.05 -3.28
C VAL A 47 3.98 -1.11 -4.11
N LEU A 48 3.97 0.19 -3.77
CA LEU A 48 3.24 1.20 -4.52
C LEU A 48 3.73 1.26 -5.97
N ARG A 49 5.05 1.25 -6.16
CA ARG A 49 5.70 1.24 -7.47
C ARG A 49 5.32 0.01 -8.29
N ALA A 50 5.33 -1.17 -7.68
CA ALA A 50 4.95 -2.41 -8.34
C ALA A 50 3.47 -2.40 -8.76
N THR A 51 2.60 -1.96 -7.86
CA THR A 51 1.15 -1.86 -8.11
C THR A 51 0.84 -0.91 -9.27
N LEU A 52 1.44 0.29 -9.27
CA LEU A 52 1.28 1.25 -10.36
C LEU A 52 1.88 0.75 -11.68
N THR A 53 2.99 0.00 -11.61
CA THR A 53 3.57 -0.65 -12.81
C THR A 53 2.61 -1.68 -13.38
N ASN A 54 2.00 -2.52 -12.55
CA ASN A 54 1.01 -3.51 -12.97
C ASN A 54 -0.25 -2.87 -13.57
N LEU A 55 -0.77 -1.81 -12.96
CA LEU A 55 -1.87 -1.03 -13.53
C LEU A 55 -1.49 -0.43 -14.89
N SER A 56 -0.26 0.05 -15.05
CA SER A 56 0.24 0.54 -16.34
C SER A 56 0.29 -0.56 -17.39
N LEU A 57 0.79 -1.76 -17.02
CA LEU A 57 0.86 -2.93 -17.91
C LEU A 57 -0.54 -3.36 -18.39
N LEU A 58 -1.57 -3.16 -17.58
CA LEU A 58 -2.97 -3.44 -17.92
C LEU A 58 -3.71 -2.25 -18.55
N SER A 59 -3.04 -1.11 -18.74
CA SER A 59 -3.67 0.13 -19.22
C SER A 59 -4.80 0.65 -18.30
N LEU A 60 -4.71 0.38 -17.00
CA LEU A 60 -5.70 0.74 -15.98
C LEU A 60 -5.35 2.02 -15.18
N LEU A 61 -4.19 2.64 -15.42
CA LEU A 61 -3.84 3.91 -14.76
C LEU A 61 -4.90 5.02 -14.91
N PRO A 62 -5.60 5.18 -16.05
CA PRO A 62 -6.66 6.19 -16.19
C PRO A 62 -7.85 6.00 -15.24
N SER A 63 -8.07 4.77 -14.74
CA SER A 63 -9.14 4.44 -13.79
C SER A 63 -8.86 4.92 -12.37
N LEU A 64 -7.63 5.39 -12.08
CA LEU A 64 -7.27 5.89 -10.75
C LEU A 64 -8.09 7.13 -10.36
N PRO A 65 -8.67 7.15 -9.14
CA PRO A 65 -9.30 8.33 -8.57
C PRO A 65 -8.36 9.54 -8.55
N PRO A 66 -8.89 10.78 -8.63
CA PRO A 66 -8.08 11.99 -8.57
C PRO A 66 -7.15 12.08 -7.36
N SER A 67 -7.61 11.62 -6.19
CA SER A 67 -6.82 11.56 -4.95
C SER A 67 -5.59 10.66 -5.09
N CYS A 68 -5.72 9.54 -5.80
CA CYS A 68 -4.65 8.56 -5.99
C CYS A 68 -3.65 8.97 -7.08
N ARG A 69 -4.03 9.84 -8.02
CA ARG A 69 -3.14 10.25 -9.13
C ARG A 69 -1.88 10.98 -8.68
N ALA A 70 -1.88 11.61 -7.50
CA ALA A 70 -0.68 12.21 -6.93
C ALA A 70 0.47 11.20 -6.77
N ALA A 71 0.15 9.91 -6.54
CA ALA A 71 1.14 8.85 -6.45
C ALA A 71 1.94 8.66 -7.74
N LEU A 72 1.36 8.97 -8.92
CA LEU A 72 2.06 8.90 -10.21
C LEU A 72 3.22 9.89 -10.31
N SER A 73 3.15 11.01 -9.58
CA SER A 73 4.25 11.98 -9.51
C SER A 73 5.35 11.57 -8.55
N LEU A 74 5.07 10.63 -7.63
CA LEU A 74 6.03 10.15 -6.63
C LEU A 74 6.80 8.91 -7.11
N VAL A 75 6.29 8.22 -8.12
CA VAL A 75 6.75 6.88 -8.51
C VAL A 75 7.33 6.89 -9.92
N ALA A 76 8.55 6.38 -10.06
CA ALA A 76 9.11 6.04 -11.36
C ALA A 76 8.68 4.62 -11.74
N LEU A 77 7.84 4.45 -12.76
CA LEU A 77 7.39 3.11 -13.18
C LEU A 77 8.58 2.22 -13.59
N LEU A 78 8.42 0.91 -13.44
CA LEU A 78 9.41 -0.06 -13.91
C LEU A 78 9.23 -0.32 -15.41
N PRO A 79 10.30 -0.69 -16.15
CA PRO A 79 10.16 -1.14 -17.52
C PRO A 79 9.25 -2.37 -17.58
N THR A 80 8.22 -2.34 -18.43
CA THR A 80 7.27 -3.44 -18.58
C THR A 80 7.50 -4.20 -19.89
N PRO A 81 7.12 -5.48 -19.97
CA PRO A 81 7.02 -6.18 -21.24
C PRO A 81 5.96 -5.50 -22.13
N SER A 82 6.02 -5.75 -23.44
CA SER A 82 5.03 -5.24 -24.41
C SER A 82 3.66 -5.89 -24.25
N CYS A 83 3.59 -7.08 -23.67
CA CYS A 83 2.35 -7.77 -23.35
C CYS A 83 2.44 -8.40 -21.95
N PRO A 84 1.32 -8.48 -21.21
CA PRO A 84 1.27 -9.18 -19.93
C PRO A 84 1.64 -10.66 -20.10
N PRO A 85 2.38 -11.27 -19.15
CA PRO A 85 2.65 -12.69 -19.20
C PRO A 85 1.36 -13.51 -18.96
N PRO A 86 1.33 -14.79 -19.36
CA PRO A 86 0.14 -15.64 -19.19
C PRO A 86 -0.35 -15.76 -17.74
N THR A 87 0.57 -15.71 -16.77
CA THR A 87 0.26 -15.73 -15.33
C THR A 87 -0.51 -14.50 -14.86
N PHE A 88 -0.50 -13.42 -15.66
CA PHE A 88 -1.19 -12.16 -15.40
C PHE A 88 -2.48 -12.03 -16.22
N ALA A 89 -2.84 -13.05 -17.01
CA ALA A 89 -4.10 -13.09 -17.73
C ALA A 89 -5.30 -13.15 -16.75
N PRO A 90 -6.48 -12.63 -17.15
CA PRO A 90 -7.69 -12.75 -16.34
C PRO A 90 -8.09 -14.22 -16.09
N THR A 91 -8.55 -14.52 -14.88
CA THR A 91 -9.14 -15.84 -14.56
C THR A 91 -10.56 -15.96 -15.14
N PRO A 92 -11.13 -17.17 -15.23
CA PRO A 92 -12.54 -17.34 -15.59
C PRO A 92 -13.50 -16.58 -14.66
N LEU A 93 -13.18 -16.50 -13.36
CA LEU A 93 -14.01 -15.77 -12.40
C LEU A 93 -14.00 -14.27 -12.71
N GLN A 94 -12.82 -13.69 -12.95
CA GLN A 94 -12.65 -12.29 -13.34
C GLN A 94 -13.45 -11.93 -14.60
N LEU A 95 -13.51 -12.83 -15.58
CA LEU A 95 -14.28 -12.62 -16.81
C LEU A 95 -15.80 -12.71 -16.61
N SER A 96 -16.25 -13.34 -15.53
CA SER A 96 -17.67 -13.64 -15.28
C SER A 96 -18.32 -12.76 -14.21
N VAL A 97 -17.52 -12.17 -13.31
CA VAL A 97 -18.00 -11.40 -12.16
C VAL A 97 -17.45 -9.98 -12.23
N PRO A 98 -18.31 -8.94 -12.28
CA PRO A 98 -17.86 -7.55 -12.17
C PRO A 98 -17.07 -7.32 -10.87
N HIS A 99 -15.96 -6.60 -10.97
CA HIS A 99 -15.09 -6.37 -9.83
C HIS A 99 -14.29 -5.07 -9.98
N ASP A 100 -13.70 -4.61 -8.87
CA ASP A 100 -12.88 -3.41 -8.88
C ASP A 100 -11.60 -3.63 -9.71
N TYR A 101 -11.32 -2.70 -10.61
CA TYR A 101 -10.20 -2.77 -11.56
C TYR A 101 -8.84 -2.98 -10.89
N TRP A 102 -8.66 -2.54 -9.63
CA TRP A 102 -7.38 -2.66 -8.95
C TRP A 102 -7.04 -4.12 -8.60
N ILE A 103 -8.04 -4.99 -8.48
CA ILE A 103 -7.85 -6.43 -8.23
C ILE A 103 -7.05 -7.05 -9.37
N ASP A 104 -7.28 -6.63 -10.62
CA ASP A 104 -6.55 -7.12 -11.79
C ASP A 104 -5.03 -6.88 -11.69
N ALA A 105 -4.60 -5.86 -10.94
CA ALA A 105 -3.19 -5.52 -10.78
C ALA A 105 -2.42 -6.47 -9.85
N LEU A 106 -3.08 -7.40 -9.15
CA LEU A 106 -2.42 -8.38 -8.29
C LEU A 106 -1.91 -9.58 -9.11
N PRO A 107 -0.63 -9.99 -8.98
CA PRO A 107 -0.03 -11.02 -9.83
C PRO A 107 -0.25 -12.46 -9.35
N VAL A 108 -1.29 -12.68 -8.53
CA VAL A 108 -1.60 -13.97 -7.93
C VAL A 108 -3.07 -14.29 -8.26
N PRO A 109 -3.35 -15.19 -9.23
CA PRO A 109 -4.70 -15.44 -9.71
C PRO A 109 -5.66 -15.92 -8.62
N GLU A 110 -5.21 -16.79 -7.71
CA GLU A 110 -6.03 -17.28 -6.60
C GLU A 110 -6.42 -16.16 -5.63
N MET A 111 -5.49 -15.24 -5.36
CA MET A 111 -5.75 -14.08 -4.50
C MET A 111 -6.76 -13.12 -5.12
N ARG A 112 -6.68 -12.90 -6.45
CA ARG A 112 -7.68 -12.11 -7.20
C ARG A 112 -9.06 -12.74 -7.10
N ASP A 113 -9.13 -14.04 -7.33
CA ASP A 113 -10.39 -14.78 -7.23
C ASP A 113 -10.97 -14.73 -5.81
N ASN A 114 -10.13 -14.83 -4.78
CA ASN A 114 -10.58 -14.72 -3.38
C ASN A 114 -11.16 -13.33 -3.08
N LEU A 115 -10.52 -12.26 -3.56
CA LEU A 115 -11.05 -10.89 -3.44
C LEU A 115 -12.41 -10.75 -4.13
N ILE A 116 -12.57 -11.35 -5.31
CA ILE A 116 -13.84 -11.31 -6.04
C ILE A 116 -14.94 -12.07 -5.29
N ARG A 117 -14.62 -13.22 -4.70
CA ARG A 117 -15.59 -14.00 -3.91
C ARG A 117 -16.01 -13.29 -2.62
N LEU A 118 -15.11 -12.53 -2.01
CA LEU A 118 -15.31 -11.83 -0.75
C LEU A 118 -15.75 -10.37 -0.93
N GLN A 119 -16.20 -9.99 -2.13
CA GLN A 119 -16.67 -8.63 -2.38
C GLN A 119 -17.77 -8.22 -1.40
N GLY A 120 -17.59 -7.04 -0.80
CA GLY A 120 -18.50 -6.51 0.22
C GLY A 120 -18.27 -7.08 1.62
N GLU A 121 -17.34 -8.02 1.80
CA GLU A 121 -16.97 -8.60 3.10
C GLU A 121 -15.65 -8.02 3.67
N TYR A 122 -14.95 -7.17 2.91
CA TYR A 122 -13.75 -6.49 3.35
C TYR A 122 -13.80 -4.99 3.04
N ASP A 123 -13.07 -4.20 3.82
CA ASP A 123 -12.84 -2.78 3.55
C ASP A 123 -11.67 -2.64 2.56
N ALA A 124 -11.95 -2.10 1.37
CA ALA A 124 -10.96 -1.94 0.31
C ALA A 124 -9.90 -0.87 0.62
N ASP A 125 -10.26 0.18 1.37
CA ASP A 125 -9.33 1.22 1.79
C ASP A 125 -8.38 0.68 2.87
N GLU A 126 -8.91 -0.10 3.81
CA GLU A 126 -8.10 -0.79 4.83
C GLU A 126 -7.14 -1.81 4.20
N LEU A 127 -7.62 -2.62 3.26
CA LEU A 127 -6.79 -3.56 2.53
C LEU A 127 -5.71 -2.84 1.71
N CYS A 128 -6.04 -1.73 1.04
CA CYS A 128 -5.08 -0.91 0.29
C CYS A 128 -3.98 -0.37 1.21
N ALA A 129 -4.37 0.15 2.38
CA ALA A 129 -3.43 0.62 3.39
C ALA A 129 -2.51 -0.53 3.85
N ASP A 130 -3.06 -1.68 4.20
CA ASP A 130 -2.27 -2.82 4.66
C ASP A 130 -1.39 -3.43 3.58
N LEU A 131 -1.85 -3.56 2.33
CA LEU A 131 -1.03 -4.01 1.20
C LEU A 131 0.22 -3.12 1.06
N CYS A 132 0.04 -1.80 1.16
CA CYS A 132 1.13 -0.83 1.12
C CYS A 132 1.86 -0.67 2.47
N GLY A 133 1.64 -1.56 3.44
CA GLY A 133 2.27 -1.53 4.76
C GLY A 133 1.94 -0.26 5.55
N GLY A 134 0.71 0.23 5.53
CA GLY A 134 0.33 1.44 6.26
C GLY A 134 1.06 2.70 5.81
N LEU A 135 1.37 2.83 4.52
CA LEU A 135 2.04 4.01 3.91
C LEU A 135 1.37 5.34 4.32
N TYR A 136 0.10 5.31 4.70
CA TYR A 136 -0.70 6.47 5.11
C TYR A 136 -0.98 6.57 6.63
N ASP A 137 -0.60 5.57 7.43
CA ASP A 137 -0.99 5.44 8.86
C ASP A 137 0.17 5.65 9.87
N GLY A 138 1.36 6.01 9.41
CA GLY A 138 2.52 6.18 10.28
C GLY A 138 3.22 4.85 10.65
N PHE A 139 4.31 4.97 11.43
CA PHE A 139 5.34 3.91 11.54
C PHE A 139 5.06 2.82 12.59
N ASP A 140 4.03 2.93 13.41
CA ASP A 140 3.79 1.95 14.47
C ASP A 140 3.24 0.64 13.85
N GLU A 141 3.86 -0.48 14.24
CA GLU A 141 3.53 -1.87 13.86
C GLU A 141 3.70 -2.26 12.38
N VAL A 142 4.25 -1.36 11.55
CA VAL A 142 4.36 -1.60 10.11
C VAL A 142 5.25 -2.80 9.75
N GLU A 143 6.28 -3.08 10.53
CA GLU A 143 7.20 -4.22 10.32
C GLU A 143 6.48 -5.58 10.25
N LEU A 144 5.23 -5.63 10.73
CA LEU A 144 4.43 -6.83 10.78
C LEU A 144 3.29 -6.83 9.75
N ARG A 145 3.01 -5.75 9.00
CA ARG A 145 1.88 -5.68 8.05
C ARG A 145 2.33 -5.45 6.60
N GLY A 146 1.52 -5.94 5.67
CA GLY A 146 1.69 -5.78 4.23
C GLY A 146 2.43 -6.87 3.48
N ILE A 147 2.88 -6.52 2.29
CA ILE A 147 3.60 -7.42 1.38
C ILE A 147 4.89 -6.75 0.92
N LEU A 148 5.86 -7.55 0.50
CA LEU A 148 7.14 -7.06 -0.01
C LEU A 148 7.28 -7.45 -1.48
N VAL A 149 8.02 -6.65 -2.24
CA VAL A 149 8.31 -6.89 -3.66
C VAL A 149 9.82 -7.03 -3.84
N TRP A 150 10.24 -8.20 -4.31
CA TRP A 150 11.64 -8.57 -4.54
C TRP A 150 12.00 -8.73 -6.00
N GLY A 151 11.00 -8.98 -6.87
CA GLY A 151 11.17 -9.26 -8.29
C GLY A 151 10.28 -8.42 -9.18
N GLU A 152 10.00 -8.93 -10.38
CA GLU A 152 9.14 -8.24 -11.33
C GLU A 152 7.69 -8.15 -10.81
N PRO A 153 7.05 -6.96 -10.87
CA PRO A 153 5.72 -6.72 -10.30
C PRO A 153 4.62 -7.67 -10.78
N TRP A 154 4.64 -8.09 -12.05
CA TRP A 154 3.61 -8.92 -12.68
C TRP A 154 3.82 -10.42 -12.43
N ARG A 155 4.80 -10.81 -11.60
CA ARG A 155 5.07 -12.20 -11.24
C ARG A 155 4.73 -12.46 -9.79
N GLY A 156 3.84 -13.41 -9.50
CA GLY A 156 3.48 -13.78 -8.13
C GLY A 156 4.66 -14.28 -7.28
N ASP A 157 5.69 -14.87 -7.90
CA ASP A 157 6.87 -15.37 -7.20
C ASP A 157 7.88 -14.29 -6.80
N GLY A 158 7.67 -13.05 -7.23
CA GLY A 158 8.42 -11.86 -6.82
C GLY A 158 7.87 -11.17 -5.58
N TRP A 159 6.79 -11.70 -4.98
CA TRP A 159 6.12 -11.09 -3.83
C TRP A 159 6.27 -11.97 -2.58
N GLU A 160 6.38 -11.32 -1.41
CA GLU A 160 6.46 -11.97 -0.11
C GLU A 160 5.36 -11.42 0.82
N VAL A 161 4.68 -12.33 1.52
CA VAL A 161 3.66 -11.99 2.51
C VAL A 161 4.29 -11.86 3.90
N THR A 162 4.02 -10.76 4.59
CA THR A 162 4.43 -10.57 5.99
C THR A 162 3.54 -11.35 6.97
N GLU A 163 4.03 -11.61 8.19
CA GLU A 163 3.29 -12.41 9.17
C GLU A 163 1.96 -11.78 9.59
N GLY A 164 1.90 -10.48 9.82
CA GLY A 164 0.66 -9.81 10.21
C GLY A 164 -0.30 -9.59 9.05
N PHE A 165 0.19 -9.44 7.80
CA PHE A 165 -0.72 -9.54 6.65
C PHE A 165 -1.36 -10.92 6.58
N ALA A 166 -0.57 -12.00 6.73
CA ALA A 166 -1.12 -13.35 6.79
C ALA A 166 -2.09 -13.57 7.95
N ARG A 167 -1.83 -12.96 9.12
CA ARG A 167 -2.69 -13.06 10.29
C ARG A 167 -4.05 -12.39 10.09
N LYS A 168 -4.08 -11.22 9.45
CA LYS A 168 -5.29 -10.42 9.25
C LYS A 168 -6.06 -10.83 7.98
N TRP A 169 -5.34 -11.00 6.88
CA TRP A 169 -5.88 -11.25 5.55
C TRP A 169 -5.73 -12.69 5.09
N GLY A 170 -5.54 -13.64 6.02
CA GLY A 170 -5.27 -15.05 5.72
C GLY A 170 -6.31 -15.70 4.79
N VAL A 171 -7.56 -15.26 4.86
CA VAL A 171 -8.63 -15.71 3.96
C VAL A 171 -8.34 -15.41 2.48
N LEU A 172 -7.63 -14.33 2.18
CA LEU A 172 -7.23 -13.97 0.81
C LEU A 172 -6.11 -14.87 0.27
N LEU A 173 -5.38 -15.56 1.16
CA LEU A 173 -4.23 -16.40 0.83
C LEU A 173 -4.61 -17.87 0.58
N ARG A 174 -5.90 -18.22 0.71
CA ARG A 174 -6.37 -19.58 0.45
C ARG A 174 -6.10 -20.00 -1.00
N GLY A 175 -5.46 -21.16 -1.18
CA GLY A 175 -5.06 -21.64 -2.51
C GLY A 175 -3.84 -20.95 -3.13
N CYS A 176 -3.30 -19.88 -2.51
CA CYS A 176 -2.14 -19.14 -3.01
C CYS A 176 -0.80 -19.87 -2.76
N GLY A 177 -0.72 -21.17 -3.07
CA GLY A 177 0.43 -22.03 -2.78
C GLY A 177 1.75 -21.49 -3.33
N GLY A 178 1.75 -21.03 -4.59
CA GLY A 178 2.94 -20.45 -5.23
C GLY A 178 3.43 -19.16 -4.54
N LEU A 179 2.53 -18.30 -4.08
CA LEU A 179 2.87 -17.10 -3.30
C LEU A 179 3.48 -17.48 -1.95
N MET A 180 2.92 -18.49 -1.28
CA MET A 180 3.42 -18.94 0.02
C MET A 180 4.77 -19.67 -0.09
N GLU A 181 5.00 -20.39 -1.19
CA GLU A 181 6.32 -20.96 -1.50
C GLU A 181 7.34 -19.85 -1.75
N ALA A 182 7.00 -18.84 -2.57
CA ALA A 182 7.87 -17.69 -2.81
C ALA A 182 8.20 -16.94 -1.52
N THR A 183 7.18 -16.63 -0.72
CA THR A 183 7.31 -16.03 0.61
C THR A 183 8.32 -16.79 1.46
N ASN A 184 8.17 -18.12 1.53
CA ASN A 184 9.05 -18.96 2.35
C ASN A 184 10.47 -19.10 1.80
N ARG A 185 10.67 -18.98 0.48
CA ARG A 185 12.02 -18.90 -0.10
C ARG A 185 12.75 -17.64 0.34
N TYR A 186 12.08 -16.49 0.31
CA TYR A 186 12.68 -15.22 0.74
C TYR A 186 13.00 -15.21 2.24
N ARG A 187 12.06 -15.71 3.06
CA ARG A 187 12.27 -15.90 4.50
C ARG A 187 13.47 -16.81 4.80
N ALA A 188 13.53 -17.98 4.15
CA ALA A 188 14.64 -18.92 4.33
C ALA A 188 16.00 -18.33 3.93
N ALA A 189 16.05 -17.50 2.89
CA ALA A 189 17.29 -16.81 2.47
C ALA A 189 17.84 -15.86 3.55
N ARG A 190 17.00 -15.40 4.48
CA ARG A 190 17.37 -14.56 5.62
C ARG A 190 17.44 -15.33 6.96
N GLY A 191 17.26 -16.64 6.94
CA GLY A 191 17.28 -17.48 8.14
C GLY A 191 15.99 -17.42 8.98
N GLU A 192 14.90 -16.90 8.42
CA GLU A 192 13.59 -16.84 9.08
C GLU A 192 12.82 -18.17 8.97
N GLY A 193 11.98 -18.47 9.97
CA GLY A 193 11.14 -19.66 9.98
C GLY A 193 10.02 -19.61 8.94
N ARG A 194 9.50 -20.78 8.55
CA ARG A 194 8.41 -20.89 7.57
C ARG A 194 7.14 -20.19 8.07
N LEU A 195 6.57 -19.31 7.24
CA LEU A 195 5.25 -18.76 7.43
C LEU A 195 4.19 -19.77 6.99
N VAL A 196 3.27 -20.07 7.90
CA VAL A 196 2.11 -20.95 7.67
C VAL A 196 0.86 -20.14 7.93
N VAL A 197 -0.04 -20.10 6.94
CA VAL A 197 -1.38 -19.51 7.11
C VAL A 197 -2.28 -20.60 7.66
N VAL A 198 -2.87 -20.37 8.83
CA VAL A 198 -3.85 -21.30 9.40
C VAL A 198 -5.19 -21.03 8.71
N GLU A 199 -5.76 -22.05 8.07
CA GLU A 199 -7.13 -21.97 7.55
C GLU A 199 -8.09 -21.92 8.75
N VAL A 200 -8.65 -20.72 9.02
CA VAL A 200 -9.77 -20.52 9.95
C VAL A 200 -11.07 -20.68 9.20
#